data_AF-A0A9P1FLG4-F1
#
_entry.id   AF-A0A9P1FLG4-F1
#
_cell.length_a   1.000
_cell.length_b   1.000
_cell.length_c   1.000
_cell.angle_alpha   90.00
_cell.angle_beta   90.00
_cell.angle_gamma   90.00
#
_symmetry.space_group_name_H-M   'P 1'
#
loop_
_entity.id
_entity.type
_entity.pdbx_description
1 polymer ?
#
loop_
_entity_poly.entity_id
_entity_poly.type
_entity_poly.pdbx_seq_one_letter_code
_entity_poly.pdbx_strand_id
1 'polypeptide(L)'
;MVARYFASSSLLLALGADAADSLLQLTRFLDNESCDPALLNQEIGHFLDEIHVQFLHGKAWEISGYSKHMVEVLESGTLFALSGGQGRQLRVSAAVKDKALQDFQPWVRLCEATVRAEFPHFEVLNAMLVFNLSDRPTTKPAPKETSACLRRIALALDVDPAGLRYEWESLRPIAEAQKRLSQLDNREAWKAAYDHTQKNAHARKKYALKHLPKTLRAYACWTPSSSGVEQSFSKADRCYHTGRFGPKAADTERRSISVLTMSGKESQKDIIEGARQLYAAAVKRHKGRQAKPRFDKGTKKKKNPKSEHTFLEKKKASVQKAIQKSVTSSSSSRPPSAEDLQLSAKGMKELKLQNKRRLDRAVEAAENGYLLTSDAGQHPFSEVLKKKATCDAKDNKRIQMMAKHKVELQNKCFAQQWNFKSLGARKTYCEEAGLRPLLLPLVYVSDPRLADVFIASSEVVSEKIYLLAVACGGCVLSKAVLEGRQGFKLQYQKAAFNRLREFHVGIHCSAAFQAKHTAFMKVLSWVVQTTGWRRLKVERLDKNRSISLVAEDDPEAKSLQKKSFLTLQKSGFVKHLTDKCEAKDKSFLVAVL
;
A
#
# COMPACT_ATOMS: atom_id res chain seq x y z
N MET A 1 -43.34 11.97 -21.08
CA MET A 1 -42.16 12.24 -20.23
C MET A 1 -41.51 10.93 -19.76
N VAL A 2 -42.26 10.06 -19.07
CA VAL A 2 -41.78 8.75 -18.55
C VAL A 2 -41.12 7.84 -19.59
N ALA A 3 -41.74 7.61 -20.76
CA ALA A 3 -41.13 6.77 -21.81
C ALA A 3 -39.81 7.33 -22.39
N ARG A 4 -39.65 8.67 -22.44
CA ARG A 4 -38.38 9.29 -22.86
C ARG A 4 -37.29 9.12 -21.79
N TYR A 5 -37.67 9.17 -20.52
CA TYR A 5 -36.77 8.91 -19.41
C TYR A 5 -36.22 7.48 -19.44
N PHE A 6 -37.09 6.48 -19.63
CA PHE A 6 -36.68 5.08 -19.75
C PHE A 6 -35.76 4.81 -20.95
N ALA A 7 -36.04 5.40 -22.13
CA ALA A 7 -35.15 5.27 -23.28
C ALA A 7 -33.76 5.87 -23.02
N SER A 8 -33.70 7.05 -22.41
CA SER A 8 -32.43 7.70 -22.03
C SER A 8 -31.64 6.88 -21.01
N SER A 9 -32.32 6.31 -20.00
CA SER A 9 -31.69 5.44 -19.00
C SER A 9 -31.13 4.16 -19.62
N SER A 10 -31.85 3.52 -20.54
CA SER A 10 -31.37 2.33 -21.24
C SER A 10 -30.12 2.61 -22.08
N LEU A 11 -30.07 3.77 -22.76
CA LEU A 11 -28.87 4.19 -23.50
C LEU A 11 -27.69 4.48 -22.56
N LEU A 12 -27.92 5.14 -21.41
CA LEU A 12 -26.88 5.36 -20.40
C LEU A 12 -26.30 4.06 -19.84
N LEU A 13 -27.15 3.06 -19.58
CA LEU A 13 -26.71 1.74 -19.17
C LEU A 13 -25.88 1.04 -20.25
N ALA A 14 -26.27 1.18 -21.52
CA ALA A 14 -25.52 0.61 -22.63
C ALA A 14 -24.16 1.29 -22.82
N LEU A 15 -24.08 2.62 -22.69
CA LEU A 15 -22.81 3.37 -22.65
C LEU A 15 -21.93 2.91 -21.48
N GLY A 16 -22.54 2.72 -20.30
CA GLY A 16 -21.88 2.16 -19.13
C GLY A 16 -21.33 0.75 -19.34
N ALA A 17 -22.05 -0.12 -20.07
CA ALA A 17 -21.58 -1.44 -20.42
C ALA A 17 -20.41 -1.41 -21.41
N ASP A 18 -20.44 -0.49 -22.40
CA ASP A 18 -19.32 -0.32 -23.33
C ASP A 18 -18.06 0.24 -22.63
N ALA A 19 -18.25 1.16 -21.70
CA ALA A 19 -17.22 1.70 -20.82
C ALA A 19 -16.63 0.62 -19.90
N ALA A 20 -17.48 -0.18 -19.26
CA ALA A 20 -17.06 -1.26 -18.36
C ALA A 20 -16.23 -2.32 -19.10
N ASP A 21 -16.63 -2.69 -20.31
CA ASP A 21 -15.87 -3.64 -21.13
C ASP A 21 -14.51 -3.05 -21.57
N SER A 22 -14.46 -1.77 -21.94
CA SER A 22 -13.18 -1.08 -22.26
C SER A 22 -12.25 -1.06 -21.04
N LEU A 23 -12.77 -0.72 -19.85
CA LEU A 23 -12.03 -0.74 -18.59
C LEU A 23 -11.58 -2.15 -18.20
N LEU A 24 -12.43 -3.16 -18.42
CA LEU A 24 -12.12 -4.55 -18.11
C LEU A 24 -10.95 -5.08 -18.95
N GLN A 25 -10.74 -4.56 -20.16
CA GLN A 25 -9.57 -4.91 -20.96
C GLN A 25 -8.26 -4.43 -20.31
N LEU A 26 -8.21 -3.16 -19.91
CA LEU A 26 -7.07 -2.61 -19.17
C LEU A 26 -6.88 -3.34 -17.83
N THR A 27 -7.96 -3.61 -17.11
CA THR A 27 -7.93 -4.35 -15.84
C THR A 27 -7.35 -5.74 -16.03
N ARG A 28 -7.77 -6.49 -17.06
CA ARG A 28 -7.23 -7.83 -17.36
C ARG A 28 -5.75 -7.81 -17.76
N PHE A 29 -5.30 -6.75 -18.43
CA PHE A 29 -3.88 -6.56 -18.72
C PHE A 29 -3.09 -6.39 -17.41
N LEU A 30 -3.57 -5.54 -16.51
CA LEU A 30 -2.97 -5.31 -15.21
C LEU A 30 -3.12 -6.52 -14.27
N ASP A 31 -4.17 -7.33 -14.39
CA ASP A 31 -4.33 -8.54 -13.57
C ASP A 31 -3.31 -9.63 -13.90
N ASN A 32 -2.60 -9.53 -15.03
CA ASN A 32 -1.57 -10.47 -15.38
C ASN A 32 -0.22 -10.09 -14.72
N GLU A 33 0.23 -10.84 -13.72
CA GLU A 33 1.53 -10.61 -13.07
C GLU A 33 2.72 -10.70 -14.04
N SER A 34 2.57 -11.46 -15.14
CA SER A 34 3.57 -11.55 -16.20
C SER A 34 3.46 -10.44 -17.24
N CYS A 35 2.64 -9.40 -16.99
CA CYS A 35 2.54 -8.28 -17.92
C CYS A 35 3.90 -7.58 -18.07
N ASP A 36 4.13 -7.08 -19.27
CA ASP A 36 5.33 -6.37 -19.63
C ASP A 36 5.14 -4.88 -19.32
N PRO A 37 5.90 -4.27 -18.39
CA PRO A 37 5.77 -2.85 -18.06
C PRO A 37 6.12 -1.95 -19.25
N ALA A 38 6.85 -2.43 -20.27
CA ALA A 38 7.09 -1.66 -21.48
C ALA A 38 5.81 -1.42 -22.31
N LEU A 39 4.78 -2.24 -22.11
CA LEU A 39 3.47 -2.11 -22.78
C LEU A 39 2.48 -1.25 -21.98
N LEU A 40 2.78 -0.91 -20.72
CA LEU A 40 1.85 -0.23 -19.82
C LEU A 40 1.28 1.07 -20.41
N ASN A 41 2.14 1.98 -20.88
CA ASN A 41 1.70 3.25 -21.47
C ASN A 41 0.87 3.03 -22.74
N GLN A 42 1.19 2.01 -23.52
CA GLN A 42 0.45 1.71 -24.74
C GLN A 42 -0.96 1.22 -24.40
N GLU A 43 -1.11 0.34 -23.43
CA GLU A 43 -2.43 -0.17 -23.01
C GLU A 43 -3.27 0.91 -22.32
N ILE A 44 -2.65 1.79 -21.54
CA ILE A 44 -3.32 2.97 -20.98
C ILE A 44 -3.77 3.93 -22.10
N GLY A 45 -2.89 4.21 -23.05
CA GLY A 45 -3.18 5.07 -24.21
C GLY A 45 -4.31 4.50 -25.06
N HIS A 46 -4.27 3.20 -25.36
CA HIS A 46 -5.35 2.50 -26.05
C HIS A 46 -6.68 2.67 -25.29
N PHE A 47 -6.71 2.42 -23.98
CA PHE A 47 -7.93 2.60 -23.19
C PHE A 47 -8.48 4.03 -23.28
N LEU A 48 -7.63 5.05 -23.17
CA LEU A 48 -8.03 6.45 -23.30
C LEU A 48 -8.56 6.77 -24.71
N ASP A 49 -7.87 6.32 -25.75
CA ASP A 49 -8.31 6.48 -27.14
C ASP A 49 -9.67 5.81 -27.38
N GLU A 50 -9.88 4.61 -26.83
CA GLU A 50 -11.14 3.86 -26.94
C GLU A 50 -12.31 4.65 -26.33
N ILE A 51 -12.14 5.20 -25.12
CA ILE A 51 -13.21 5.96 -24.45
C ILE A 51 -13.41 7.35 -25.09
N HIS A 52 -12.36 7.97 -25.62
CA HIS A 52 -12.47 9.25 -26.34
C HIS A 52 -13.25 9.09 -27.63
N VAL A 53 -12.90 8.11 -28.46
CA VAL A 53 -13.58 7.85 -29.72
C VAL A 53 -15.04 7.47 -29.48
N GLN A 54 -15.32 6.61 -28.51
CA GLN A 54 -16.69 6.19 -28.20
C GLN A 54 -17.53 7.36 -27.68
N PHE A 55 -17.04 8.12 -26.69
CA PHE A 55 -17.88 9.01 -25.90
C PHE A 55 -17.69 10.51 -26.17
N LEU A 56 -16.47 10.95 -26.49
CA LEU A 56 -16.20 12.36 -26.84
C LEU A 56 -16.45 12.61 -28.32
N HIS A 57 -16.06 11.68 -29.20
CA HIS A 57 -16.30 11.79 -30.64
C HIS A 57 -17.67 11.24 -31.07
N GLY A 58 -18.49 10.78 -30.10
CA GLY A 58 -19.85 10.30 -30.32
C GLY A 58 -19.99 9.04 -31.17
N LYS A 59 -18.93 8.24 -31.29
CA LYS A 59 -18.94 7.01 -32.12
C LYS A 59 -19.54 5.79 -31.43
N ALA A 60 -19.97 5.89 -30.16
CA ALA A 60 -20.59 4.80 -29.41
C ALA A 60 -21.82 4.18 -30.12
N TRP A 61 -22.55 4.95 -30.93
CA TRP A 61 -23.72 4.46 -31.66
C TRP A 61 -23.37 3.74 -32.98
N GLU A 62 -22.18 4.00 -33.54
CA GLU A 62 -21.71 3.42 -34.82
C GLU A 62 -20.88 2.15 -34.59
N ILE A 63 -20.09 2.16 -33.51
CA ILE A 63 -19.22 1.06 -33.10
C ILE A 63 -20.05 -0.14 -32.71
N SER A 64 -19.69 -1.32 -33.21
CA SER A 64 -20.33 -2.57 -32.78
C SER A 64 -20.11 -2.75 -31.28
N GLY A 65 -21.17 -2.77 -30.47
CA GLY A 65 -21.06 -2.76 -29.01
C GLY A 65 -22.43 -2.76 -28.35
N TYR A 66 -22.46 -2.58 -27.03
CA TYR A 66 -23.70 -2.61 -26.25
C TYR A 66 -24.59 -1.41 -26.58
N SER A 67 -24.02 -0.21 -26.76
CA SER A 67 -24.73 1.01 -27.14
C SER A 67 -25.42 0.90 -28.49
N LYS A 68 -24.71 0.44 -29.52
CA LYS A 68 -25.30 0.19 -30.83
C LYS A 68 -26.40 -0.88 -30.77
N HIS A 69 -26.15 -1.98 -30.06
CA HIS A 69 -27.15 -3.03 -29.90
C HIS A 69 -28.42 -2.51 -29.22
N MET A 70 -28.30 -1.70 -28.17
CA MET A 70 -29.44 -1.09 -27.49
C MET A 70 -30.22 -0.13 -28.39
N VAL A 71 -29.52 0.64 -29.24
CA VAL A 71 -30.16 1.48 -30.25
C VAL A 71 -30.98 0.63 -31.22
N GLU A 72 -30.42 -0.46 -31.76
CA GLU A 72 -31.12 -1.38 -32.67
C GLU A 72 -32.37 -2.00 -31.99
N VAL A 73 -32.27 -2.37 -30.71
CA VAL A 73 -33.41 -2.88 -29.92
C VAL A 73 -34.49 -1.81 -29.74
N LEU A 74 -34.12 -0.58 -29.40
CA LEU A 74 -35.08 0.53 -29.25
C LEU A 74 -35.74 0.92 -30.57
N GLU A 75 -34.99 0.87 -31.69
CA GLU A 75 -35.49 1.16 -33.03
C GLU A 75 -36.40 0.04 -33.58
N SER A 76 -36.20 -1.22 -33.15
CA SER A 76 -37.09 -2.34 -33.49
C SER A 76 -38.51 -2.18 -32.93
N GLY A 77 -38.70 -1.30 -31.95
CA GLY A 77 -40.00 -1.04 -31.35
C GLY A 77 -40.51 -2.15 -30.42
N THR A 78 -39.65 -3.08 -30.01
CA THR A 78 -39.99 -4.24 -29.17
C THR A 78 -40.16 -3.92 -27.68
N LEU A 79 -39.64 -2.78 -27.22
CA LEU A 79 -39.66 -2.41 -25.80
C LEU A 79 -40.81 -1.45 -25.45
N PHE A 80 -41.51 -1.75 -24.36
CA PHE A 80 -42.61 -0.97 -23.81
C PHE A 80 -42.33 -0.62 -22.35
N ALA A 81 -42.67 0.59 -21.94
CA ALA A 81 -42.65 1.01 -20.54
C ALA A 81 -44.09 1.30 -20.07
N LEU A 82 -44.43 0.79 -18.89
CA LEU A 82 -45.69 1.10 -18.24
C LEU A 82 -45.60 2.51 -17.62
N SER A 83 -46.49 3.40 -18.03
CA SER A 83 -46.55 4.78 -17.52
C SER A 83 -47.99 5.14 -17.23
N GLY A 84 -48.35 5.24 -15.95
CA GLY A 84 -49.72 5.55 -15.53
C GLY A 84 -50.73 4.49 -15.96
N GLY A 85 -50.37 3.21 -15.86
CA GLY A 85 -51.24 2.08 -16.24
C GLY A 85 -51.32 1.79 -17.74
N GLN A 86 -50.73 2.64 -18.61
CA GLN A 86 -50.69 2.42 -20.06
C GLN A 86 -49.30 2.01 -20.53
N GLY A 87 -49.22 0.98 -21.36
CA GLY A 87 -47.99 0.57 -22.05
C GLY A 87 -47.65 1.58 -23.14
N ARG A 88 -46.50 2.25 -23.02
CA ARG A 88 -45.98 3.15 -24.04
C ARG A 88 -44.72 2.57 -24.65
N GLN A 89 -44.72 2.46 -25.96
CA GLN A 89 -43.55 2.02 -26.71
C GLN A 89 -42.37 2.98 -26.47
N LEU A 90 -41.19 2.44 -26.22
CA LEU A 90 -39.96 3.22 -26.13
C LEU A 90 -39.51 3.57 -27.55
N ARG A 91 -39.28 4.85 -27.80
CA ARG A 91 -38.72 5.34 -29.07
C ARG A 91 -37.46 6.14 -28.80
N VAL A 92 -36.43 5.93 -29.61
CA VAL A 92 -35.18 6.68 -29.55
C VAL A 92 -35.18 7.76 -30.63
N SER A 93 -34.89 9.01 -30.23
CA SER A 93 -34.63 10.11 -31.18
C SER A 93 -33.16 10.52 -31.09
N ALA A 94 -32.67 11.24 -32.11
CA ALA A 94 -31.31 11.79 -32.09
C ALA A 94 -31.04 12.62 -30.83
N ALA A 95 -31.96 13.50 -30.44
CA ALA A 95 -31.86 14.30 -29.23
C ALA A 95 -31.73 13.46 -27.94
N VAL A 96 -32.30 12.25 -27.88
CA VAL A 96 -32.15 11.35 -26.72
C VAL A 96 -30.76 10.69 -26.73
N LYS A 97 -30.23 10.33 -27.91
CA LYS A 97 -28.86 9.82 -28.08
C LYS A 97 -27.84 10.88 -27.66
N ASP A 98 -28.01 12.12 -28.16
CA ASP A 98 -27.11 13.25 -27.85
C ASP A 98 -27.12 13.59 -26.37
N LYS A 99 -28.31 13.65 -25.76
CA LYS A 99 -28.45 13.88 -24.32
C LYS A 99 -27.80 12.77 -23.50
N ALA A 100 -28.06 11.50 -23.81
CA ALA A 100 -27.45 10.39 -23.09
C ALA A 100 -25.92 10.39 -23.20
N LEU A 101 -25.38 10.73 -24.38
CA LEU A 101 -23.95 10.89 -24.57
C LEU A 101 -23.40 12.04 -23.73
N GLN A 102 -24.01 13.23 -23.80
CA GLN A 102 -23.63 14.41 -23.03
C GLN A 102 -23.65 14.15 -21.51
N ASP A 103 -24.68 13.47 -21.03
CA ASP A 103 -24.82 13.09 -19.62
C ASP A 103 -23.72 12.08 -19.18
N PHE A 104 -23.18 11.29 -20.12
CA PHE A 104 -22.13 10.30 -19.86
C PHE A 104 -20.69 10.86 -19.98
N GLN A 105 -20.47 11.88 -20.81
CA GLN A 105 -19.14 12.49 -21.04
C GLN A 105 -18.37 12.87 -19.75
N PRO A 106 -18.99 13.40 -18.68
CA PRO A 106 -18.31 13.65 -17.39
C PRO A 106 -17.55 12.45 -16.82
N TRP A 107 -18.01 11.22 -17.08
CA TRP A 107 -17.31 10.00 -16.68
C TRP A 107 -15.92 9.89 -17.33
N VAL A 108 -15.79 10.25 -18.60
CA VAL A 108 -14.50 10.23 -19.33
C VAL A 108 -13.48 11.15 -18.66
N ARG A 109 -13.89 12.35 -18.27
CA ARG A 109 -13.03 13.31 -17.55
C ARG A 109 -12.53 12.75 -16.21
N LEU A 110 -13.41 12.09 -15.46
CA LEU A 110 -13.02 11.45 -14.20
C LEU A 110 -12.10 10.24 -14.43
N CYS A 111 -12.32 9.47 -15.50
CA CYS A 111 -11.43 8.39 -15.91
C CYS A 111 -10.03 8.89 -16.27
N GLU A 112 -9.91 9.96 -17.07
CA GLU A 112 -8.60 10.57 -17.36
C GLU A 112 -7.88 11.00 -16.08
N ALA A 113 -8.58 11.69 -15.17
CA ALA A 113 -8.01 12.15 -13.91
C ALA A 113 -7.54 10.96 -13.06
N THR A 114 -8.33 9.89 -13.01
CA THR A 114 -8.00 8.65 -12.31
C THR A 114 -6.78 7.99 -12.93
N VAL A 115 -6.72 7.82 -14.26
CA VAL A 115 -5.57 7.26 -14.96
C VAL A 115 -4.30 8.10 -14.71
N ARG A 116 -4.38 9.43 -14.76
CA ARG A 116 -3.24 10.31 -14.47
C ARG A 116 -2.79 10.25 -13.01
N ALA A 117 -3.68 9.92 -12.09
CA ALA A 117 -3.36 9.72 -10.68
C ALA A 117 -2.79 8.31 -10.42
N GLU A 118 -3.35 7.28 -11.04
CA GLU A 118 -2.97 5.87 -10.87
C GLU A 118 -1.72 5.47 -11.67
N PHE A 119 -1.49 6.12 -12.82
CA PHE A 119 -0.34 5.86 -13.68
C PHE A 119 0.30 7.19 -14.12
N PRO A 120 0.85 7.97 -13.19
CA PRO A 120 1.46 9.23 -13.56
C PRO A 120 2.69 8.99 -14.44
N HIS A 121 2.85 9.79 -15.49
CA HIS A 121 3.95 9.69 -16.47
C HIS A 121 5.35 9.79 -15.84
N PHE A 122 5.46 10.31 -14.61
CA PHE A 122 6.70 10.43 -13.85
C PHE A 122 7.01 9.22 -12.96
N GLU A 123 6.19 8.18 -12.99
CA GLU A 123 6.43 6.93 -12.27
C GLU A 123 7.45 6.05 -13.04
N VAL A 124 8.17 5.20 -12.31
CA VAL A 124 9.32 4.47 -12.85
C VAL A 124 8.88 3.33 -13.78
N LEU A 125 7.81 2.62 -13.48
CA LEU A 125 7.25 1.60 -14.39
C LEU A 125 6.79 2.23 -15.69
N ASN A 126 6.21 3.43 -15.65
CA ASN A 126 5.90 4.18 -16.88
C ASN A 126 7.15 4.51 -17.71
N ALA A 127 8.32 4.70 -17.09
CA ALA A 127 9.55 4.91 -17.84
C ALA A 127 10.04 3.66 -18.61
N MET A 128 9.53 2.46 -18.28
CA MET A 128 9.92 1.21 -18.95
C MET A 128 9.45 1.11 -20.40
N LEU A 129 8.64 2.05 -20.88
CA LEU A 129 8.25 2.15 -22.28
C LEU A 129 9.45 2.17 -23.25
N VAL A 130 10.63 2.61 -22.78
CA VAL A 130 11.88 2.60 -23.58
C VAL A 130 12.35 1.20 -23.95
N PHE A 131 11.83 0.16 -23.30
CA PHE A 131 12.10 -1.23 -23.65
C PHE A 131 11.08 -1.81 -24.63
N ASN A 132 10.07 -1.05 -25.03
CA ASN A 132 9.09 -1.50 -26.03
C ASN A 132 9.73 -1.52 -27.42
N LEU A 133 9.82 -2.70 -28.01
CA LEU A 133 10.41 -2.93 -29.34
C LEU A 133 9.33 -3.04 -30.42
N SER A 134 8.18 -2.38 -30.27
CA SER A 134 7.09 -2.45 -31.24
C SER A 134 7.45 -1.68 -32.54
N ASP A 135 7.16 -2.29 -33.69
CA ASP A 135 7.45 -1.73 -35.01
C ASP A 135 6.50 -0.59 -35.42
N ARG A 136 5.48 -0.28 -34.60
CA ARG A 136 4.51 0.77 -34.92
C ARG A 136 5.17 2.16 -34.76
N PRO A 137 5.10 3.05 -35.76
CA PRO A 137 5.68 4.40 -35.68
C PRO A 137 5.11 5.22 -34.52
N THR A 138 3.84 4.99 -34.19
CA THR A 138 3.11 5.69 -33.12
C THR A 138 3.49 5.25 -31.70
N THR A 139 4.23 4.15 -31.55
CA THR A 139 4.63 3.62 -30.24
C THR A 139 6.07 3.96 -29.86
N LYS A 140 6.82 4.63 -30.75
CA LYS A 140 8.18 5.08 -30.41
C LYS A 140 8.11 6.41 -29.66
N PRO A 141 8.57 6.48 -28.40
CA PRO A 141 8.65 7.75 -27.67
C PRO A 141 9.52 8.76 -28.41
N ALA A 142 9.20 10.03 -28.27
CA ALA A 142 10.05 11.09 -28.81
C ALA A 142 11.46 11.02 -28.20
N PRO A 143 12.53 11.49 -28.87
CA PRO A 143 13.89 11.45 -28.33
C PRO A 143 14.02 12.12 -26.94
N LYS A 144 13.29 13.22 -26.72
CA LYS A 144 13.24 13.92 -25.43
C LYS A 144 12.60 13.06 -24.33
N GLU A 145 11.48 12.40 -24.64
CA GLU A 145 10.78 11.49 -23.71
C GLU A 145 11.62 10.27 -23.38
N THR A 146 12.31 9.70 -24.38
CA THR A 146 13.24 8.59 -24.20
C THR A 146 14.34 8.96 -23.20
N SER A 147 14.95 10.14 -23.37
CA SER A 147 15.99 10.63 -22.46
C SER A 147 15.46 10.86 -21.04
N ALA A 148 14.24 11.37 -20.89
CA ALA A 148 13.61 11.56 -19.58
C ALA A 148 13.33 10.22 -18.89
N CYS A 149 12.82 9.24 -19.63
CA CYS A 149 12.54 7.89 -19.12
C CYS A 149 13.82 7.18 -18.69
N LEU A 150 14.87 7.18 -19.53
CA LEU A 150 16.17 6.60 -19.19
C LEU A 150 16.79 7.28 -17.97
N ARG A 151 16.70 8.62 -17.88
CA ARG A 151 17.18 9.37 -16.71
C ARG A 151 16.44 8.97 -15.45
N ARG A 152 15.13 8.82 -15.50
CA ARG A 152 14.32 8.39 -14.35
C ARG A 152 14.69 6.99 -13.87
N ILE A 153 14.85 6.05 -14.80
CA ILE A 153 15.31 4.70 -14.50
C ILE A 153 16.71 4.72 -13.89
N ALA A 154 17.61 5.56 -14.42
CA ALA A 154 18.96 5.70 -13.93
C ALA A 154 19.01 6.21 -12.48
N LEU A 155 18.21 7.23 -12.17
CA LEU A 155 18.05 7.75 -10.80
C LEU A 155 17.49 6.70 -9.85
N ALA A 156 16.42 6.00 -10.26
CA ALA A 156 15.78 4.98 -9.43
C ALA A 156 16.71 3.77 -9.13
N LEU A 157 17.64 3.47 -10.04
CA LEU A 157 18.57 2.36 -9.90
C LEU A 157 19.97 2.79 -9.44
N ASP A 158 20.20 4.06 -9.15
CA ASP A 158 21.52 4.60 -8.80
C ASP A 158 22.60 4.15 -9.80
N VAL A 159 22.39 4.49 -11.08
CA VAL A 159 23.35 4.29 -12.17
C VAL A 159 23.56 5.58 -12.94
N ASP A 160 24.69 5.70 -13.62
CA ASP A 160 24.99 6.89 -14.42
C ASP A 160 23.99 7.06 -15.59
N PRO A 161 23.24 8.17 -15.67
CA PRO A 161 22.25 8.39 -16.72
C PRO A 161 22.85 8.45 -18.13
N ALA A 162 24.04 9.03 -18.29
CA ALA A 162 24.69 9.16 -19.59
C ALA A 162 25.20 7.80 -20.09
N GLY A 163 25.86 7.03 -19.22
CA GLY A 163 26.32 5.68 -19.47
C GLY A 163 25.17 4.72 -19.78
N LEU A 164 24.08 4.76 -19.01
CA LEU A 164 22.89 3.94 -19.31
C LEU A 164 22.34 4.25 -20.71
N ARG A 165 22.23 5.54 -21.06
CA ARG A 165 21.73 5.94 -22.37
C ARG A 165 22.61 5.43 -23.51
N TYR A 166 23.92 5.61 -23.39
CA TYR A 166 24.87 5.13 -24.40
C TYR A 166 24.79 3.61 -24.60
N GLU A 167 24.74 2.85 -23.50
CA GLU A 167 24.63 1.39 -23.55
C GLU A 167 23.30 0.95 -24.16
N TRP A 168 22.20 1.62 -23.80
CA TRP A 168 20.87 1.34 -24.36
C TRP A 168 20.79 1.63 -25.86
N GLU A 169 21.32 2.77 -26.32
CA GLU A 169 21.36 3.14 -27.74
C GLU A 169 22.19 2.12 -28.54
N SER A 170 23.26 1.59 -27.95
CA SER A 170 24.13 0.58 -28.56
C SER A 170 23.45 -0.79 -28.68
N LEU A 171 22.69 -1.21 -27.67
CA LEU A 171 22.10 -2.55 -27.61
C LEU A 171 20.71 -2.63 -28.27
N ARG A 172 19.96 -1.52 -28.32
CA ARG A 172 18.59 -1.48 -28.88
C ARG A 172 18.47 -2.05 -30.29
N PRO A 173 19.31 -1.70 -31.29
CA PRO A 173 19.19 -2.24 -32.65
C PRO A 173 19.33 -3.77 -32.70
N ILE A 174 20.13 -4.33 -31.78
CA ILE A 174 20.31 -5.78 -31.66
C ILE A 174 19.04 -6.41 -31.08
N ALA A 175 18.44 -5.81 -30.06
CA ALA A 175 17.17 -6.28 -29.50
C ALA A 175 16.03 -6.22 -30.54
N GLU A 176 15.93 -5.14 -31.32
CA GLU A 176 14.97 -5.02 -32.43
C GLU A 176 15.18 -6.13 -33.48
N ALA A 177 16.44 -6.43 -33.83
CA ALA A 177 16.76 -7.52 -34.75
C ALA A 177 16.38 -8.90 -34.18
N GLN A 178 16.68 -9.17 -32.91
CA GLN A 178 16.33 -10.43 -32.24
C GLN A 178 14.81 -10.64 -32.19
N LYS A 179 14.06 -9.59 -31.88
CA LYS A 179 12.60 -9.64 -31.88
C LYS A 179 12.04 -10.00 -33.26
N ARG A 180 12.56 -9.38 -34.32
CA ARG A 180 12.10 -9.60 -35.70
C ARG A 180 12.42 -11.00 -36.21
N LEU A 181 13.63 -11.50 -35.91
CA LEU A 181 14.10 -12.80 -36.39
C LEU A 181 13.42 -13.98 -35.69
N SER A 182 13.17 -13.85 -34.38
CA SER A 182 12.77 -14.97 -33.52
C SER A 182 11.33 -14.87 -32.99
N GLN A 183 10.56 -13.86 -33.42
CA GLN A 183 9.19 -13.56 -32.94
C GLN A 183 9.06 -13.53 -31.41
N LEU A 184 10.10 -13.04 -30.74
CA LEU A 184 10.18 -12.97 -29.28
C LEU A 184 9.31 -11.82 -28.73
N ASP A 185 8.91 -11.93 -27.47
CA ASP A 185 8.38 -10.77 -26.75
C ASP A 185 9.50 -9.75 -26.45
N ASN A 186 9.15 -8.56 -25.92
CA ASN A 186 10.17 -7.53 -25.66
C ASN A 186 11.24 -8.01 -24.66
N ARG A 187 10.82 -8.69 -23.58
CA ARG A 187 11.73 -9.13 -22.50
C ARG A 187 12.70 -10.18 -23.01
N GLU A 188 12.20 -11.16 -23.75
CA GLU A 188 12.99 -12.22 -24.37
C GLU A 188 13.93 -11.66 -25.44
N ALA A 189 13.49 -10.68 -26.24
CA ALA A 189 14.34 -10.03 -27.23
C ALA A 189 15.50 -9.24 -26.59
N TRP A 190 15.24 -8.49 -25.52
CA TRP A 190 16.29 -7.79 -24.76
C TRP A 190 17.25 -8.76 -24.08
N LYS A 191 16.73 -9.86 -23.53
CA LYS A 191 17.56 -10.94 -22.96
C LYS A 191 18.45 -11.58 -24.03
N ALA A 192 17.88 -11.94 -25.18
CA ALA A 192 18.63 -12.53 -26.29
C ALA A 192 19.71 -11.58 -26.81
N ALA A 193 19.43 -10.27 -26.89
CA ALA A 193 20.42 -9.27 -27.28
C ALA A 193 21.57 -9.16 -26.27
N TYR A 194 21.25 -9.18 -24.97
CA TYR A 194 22.24 -9.21 -23.91
C TYR A 194 23.11 -10.46 -24.02
N ASP A 195 22.50 -11.65 -24.04
CA ASP A 195 23.22 -12.93 -24.13
C ASP A 195 24.10 -13.01 -25.39
N HIS A 196 23.61 -12.49 -26.52
CA HIS A 196 24.34 -12.45 -27.78
C HIS A 196 25.59 -11.56 -27.69
N THR A 197 25.48 -10.37 -27.08
CA THR A 197 26.61 -9.43 -26.94
C THR A 197 27.60 -9.81 -25.84
N GLN A 198 27.18 -10.64 -24.87
CA GLN A 198 28.03 -11.08 -23.76
C GLN A 198 28.67 -12.47 -23.96
N LYS A 199 28.39 -13.13 -25.09
CA LYS A 199 28.80 -14.52 -25.37
C LYS A 199 30.31 -14.76 -25.36
N ASN A 200 31.11 -13.84 -25.89
CA ASN A 200 32.56 -14.00 -26.02
C ASN A 200 33.32 -12.70 -25.74
N ALA A 201 34.63 -12.81 -25.49
CA ALA A 201 35.47 -11.68 -25.08
C ALA A 201 35.49 -10.54 -26.10
N HIS A 202 35.47 -10.85 -27.40
CA HIS A 202 35.44 -9.85 -28.46
C HIS A 202 34.13 -9.05 -28.45
N ALA A 203 32.97 -9.72 -28.40
CA ALA A 203 31.67 -9.04 -28.33
C ALA A 203 31.53 -8.21 -27.04
N ARG A 204 32.01 -8.71 -25.90
CA ARG A 204 32.04 -7.95 -24.63
C ARG A 204 32.89 -6.69 -24.70
N LYS A 205 34.02 -6.74 -25.42
CA LYS A 205 34.87 -5.56 -25.63
C LYS A 205 34.18 -4.52 -26.51
N LYS A 206 33.45 -4.95 -27.54
CA LYS A 206 32.70 -4.08 -28.45
C LYS A 206 31.46 -3.47 -27.79
N TYR A 207 30.75 -4.26 -26.99
CA TYR A 207 29.53 -3.88 -26.26
C TYR A 207 29.81 -3.96 -24.76
N ALA A 208 30.60 -3.01 -24.26
CA ALA A 208 30.88 -2.90 -22.83
C ALA A 208 29.62 -2.39 -22.11
N LEU A 209 29.03 -3.25 -21.26
CA LEU A 209 27.81 -2.94 -20.52
C LEU A 209 28.11 -2.88 -19.02
N LYS A 210 27.99 -1.71 -18.41
CA LYS A 210 28.19 -1.49 -16.97
C LYS A 210 26.88 -1.15 -16.26
N HIS A 211 26.00 -0.38 -16.89
CA HIS A 211 24.79 0.18 -16.28
C HIS A 211 23.52 -0.56 -16.71
N LEU A 212 23.40 -0.87 -18.00
CA LEU A 212 22.26 -1.55 -18.62
C LEU A 212 21.93 -2.93 -18.01
N PRO A 213 22.89 -3.76 -17.55
CA PRO A 213 22.55 -5.06 -16.95
C PRO A 213 21.69 -4.94 -15.68
N LYS A 214 21.96 -3.93 -14.83
CA LYS A 214 21.15 -3.65 -13.63
C LYS A 214 19.74 -3.24 -14.04
N THR A 215 19.63 -2.41 -15.08
CA THR A 215 18.36 -1.96 -15.64
C THR A 215 17.55 -3.09 -16.27
N LEU A 216 18.15 -3.97 -17.07
CA LEU A 216 17.46 -5.10 -17.69
C LEU A 216 16.96 -6.10 -16.64
N ARG A 217 17.71 -6.31 -15.55
CA ARG A 217 17.24 -7.12 -14.41
C ARG A 217 16.04 -6.47 -13.73
N ALA A 218 16.08 -5.16 -13.48
CA ALA A 218 14.95 -4.43 -12.92
C ALA A 218 13.71 -4.54 -13.82
N TYR A 219 13.86 -4.32 -15.13
CA TYR A 219 12.78 -4.47 -16.12
C TYR A 219 12.18 -5.88 -16.18
N ALA A 220 13.02 -6.92 -16.03
CA ALA A 220 12.57 -8.31 -15.98
C ALA A 220 11.79 -8.64 -14.69
N CYS A 221 12.14 -8.01 -13.57
CA CYS A 221 11.56 -8.31 -12.26
C CYS A 221 10.41 -7.38 -11.84
N TRP A 222 10.39 -6.13 -12.31
CA TRP A 222 9.36 -5.17 -11.98
C TRP A 222 8.10 -5.46 -12.78
N THR A 223 6.97 -5.44 -12.08
CA THR A 223 5.64 -5.63 -12.65
C THR A 223 4.72 -4.52 -12.14
N PRO A 224 3.84 -3.97 -12.99
CA PRO A 224 2.87 -2.96 -12.57
C PRO A 224 1.68 -3.52 -11.78
N SER A 225 1.73 -4.80 -11.39
CA SER A 225 0.63 -5.47 -10.72
C SER A 225 1.05 -6.29 -9.51
N SER A 226 0.30 -6.13 -8.42
CA SER A 226 0.30 -6.97 -7.23
C SER A 226 -0.88 -7.94 -7.18
N SER A 227 -1.69 -8.04 -8.24
CA SER A 227 -2.99 -8.71 -8.20
C SER A 227 -2.91 -10.17 -7.77
N GLY A 228 -1.90 -10.94 -8.20
CA GLY A 228 -1.79 -12.34 -7.80
C GLY A 228 -1.33 -12.53 -6.36
N VAL A 229 -0.56 -11.58 -5.79
CA VAL A 229 -0.28 -11.51 -4.35
C VAL A 229 -1.56 -11.22 -3.56
N GLU A 230 -2.36 -10.26 -3.99
CA GLU A 230 -3.64 -9.92 -3.33
C GLU A 230 -4.69 -11.03 -3.48
N GLN A 231 -4.75 -11.69 -4.63
CA GLN A 231 -5.57 -12.88 -4.85
C GLN A 231 -5.11 -14.04 -3.96
N SER A 232 -3.79 -14.19 -3.76
CA SER A 232 -3.20 -15.19 -2.87
C SER A 232 -3.60 -14.94 -1.42
N PHE A 233 -3.52 -13.68 -0.95
CA PHE A 233 -4.03 -13.29 0.37
C PHE A 233 -5.54 -13.50 0.48
N SER A 234 -6.32 -13.15 -0.55
CA SER A 234 -7.77 -13.35 -0.57
C SER A 234 -8.16 -14.83 -0.60
N LYS A 235 -7.37 -15.70 -1.23
CA LYS A 235 -7.54 -17.16 -1.18
C LYS A 235 -7.23 -17.69 0.20
N ALA A 236 -6.11 -17.26 0.81
CA ALA A 236 -5.75 -17.65 2.16
C ALA A 236 -6.81 -17.20 3.18
N ASP A 237 -7.27 -15.96 3.09
CA ASP A 237 -8.33 -15.44 3.96
C ASP A 237 -9.66 -16.19 3.75
N ARG A 238 -9.97 -16.55 2.51
CA ARG A 238 -11.12 -17.43 2.19
C ARG A 238 -10.96 -18.89 2.62
N CYS A 239 -9.77 -19.36 2.98
CA CYS A 239 -9.59 -20.72 3.46
C CYS A 239 -9.49 -20.76 4.99
N TYR A 240 -9.02 -19.67 5.62
CA TYR A 240 -8.71 -19.65 7.05
C TYR A 240 -9.56 -18.70 7.87
N HIS A 241 -10.41 -17.87 7.24
CA HIS A 241 -11.53 -17.04 7.73
C HIS A 241 -11.39 -16.39 9.12
N THR A 242 -11.20 -17.17 10.18
CA THR A 242 -11.13 -16.73 11.59
C THR A 242 -10.21 -17.58 12.48
N GLY A 243 -9.57 -18.64 11.98
CA GLY A 243 -8.77 -19.58 12.75
C GLY A 243 -7.34 -19.69 12.22
N ARG A 244 -6.51 -18.65 12.42
CA ARG A 244 -5.06 -18.83 12.24
C ARG A 244 -4.60 -19.91 13.21
N PHE A 245 -3.76 -20.84 12.76
CA PHE A 245 -3.43 -22.07 13.47
C PHE A 245 -2.66 -21.85 14.80
N GLY A 246 -2.40 -20.59 15.16
CA GLY A 246 -1.65 -20.20 16.34
C GLY A 246 -0.15 -20.44 16.16
N PRO A 247 0.68 -19.90 17.06
CA PRO A 247 2.14 -19.95 16.93
C PRO A 247 2.72 -21.38 16.91
N LYS A 248 2.00 -22.36 17.46
CA LYS A 248 2.43 -23.77 17.48
C LYS A 248 2.26 -24.50 16.13
N ALA A 249 1.47 -23.95 15.22
CA ALA A 249 1.24 -24.53 13.89
C ALA A 249 1.59 -23.54 12.78
N ALA A 250 2.48 -22.58 13.06
CA ALA A 250 2.98 -21.61 12.10
C ALA A 250 3.64 -22.27 10.87
N ASP A 251 4.31 -23.43 11.05
CA ASP A 251 4.89 -24.16 9.91
C ASP A 251 3.80 -24.84 9.06
N THR A 252 2.76 -25.38 9.68
CA THR A 252 1.59 -25.94 8.98
C THR A 252 0.83 -24.85 8.22
N GLU A 253 0.63 -23.69 8.85
CA GLU A 253 0.02 -22.51 8.22
C GLU A 253 0.88 -22.04 7.04
N ARG A 254 2.20 -21.93 7.21
CA ARG A 254 3.14 -21.57 6.15
C ARG A 254 3.07 -22.55 4.98
N ARG A 255 3.12 -23.87 5.23
CA ARG A 255 3.04 -24.89 4.17
C ARG A 255 1.68 -24.84 3.46
N SER A 256 0.60 -24.66 4.20
CA SER A 256 -0.74 -24.63 3.61
C SER A 256 -0.97 -23.36 2.79
N ILE A 257 -0.48 -22.21 3.25
CA ILE A 257 -0.44 -20.98 2.46
C ILE A 257 0.40 -21.19 1.21
N SER A 258 1.62 -21.74 1.32
CA SER A 258 2.46 -22.04 0.15
C SER A 258 1.73 -22.92 -0.87
N VAL A 259 1.04 -23.97 -0.44
CA VAL A 259 0.25 -24.82 -1.36
C VAL A 259 -0.91 -24.04 -2.00
N LEU A 260 -1.63 -23.21 -1.25
CA LEU A 260 -2.74 -22.40 -1.77
C LEU A 260 -2.30 -21.32 -2.76
N THR A 261 -1.06 -20.83 -2.62
CA THR A 261 -0.51 -19.72 -3.42
C THR A 261 0.45 -20.19 -4.52
N MET A 262 0.85 -21.47 -4.54
CA MET A 262 1.66 -22.04 -5.62
C MET A 262 0.78 -22.34 -6.84
N SER A 263 0.59 -21.34 -7.70
CA SER A 263 0.09 -21.54 -9.06
C SER A 263 1.23 -21.41 -10.08
N GLY A 264 2.19 -22.34 -10.03
CA GLY A 264 3.17 -22.50 -11.10
C GLY A 264 2.53 -23.19 -12.32
N LYS A 265 2.91 -22.80 -13.55
CA LYS A 265 2.50 -23.48 -14.80
C LYS A 265 2.84 -24.98 -14.81
N GLU A 266 3.90 -25.38 -14.11
CA GLU A 266 4.26 -26.79 -13.90
C GLU A 266 3.20 -27.53 -13.08
N SER A 267 2.67 -26.92 -12.01
CA SER A 267 1.59 -27.50 -11.21
C SER A 267 0.31 -27.70 -12.02
N GLN A 268 0.03 -26.90 -13.06
CA GLN A 268 -1.22 -27.03 -13.81
C GLN A 268 -1.26 -28.35 -14.60
N LYS A 269 -0.12 -28.80 -15.16
CA LYS A 269 -0.05 -30.10 -15.84
C LYS A 269 -0.27 -31.24 -14.85
N ASP A 270 0.38 -31.17 -13.69
CA ASP A 270 0.32 -32.20 -12.66
C ASP A 270 -1.06 -32.24 -11.98
N ILE A 271 -1.67 -31.08 -11.73
CA ILE A 271 -3.04 -30.94 -11.22
C ILE A 271 -4.04 -31.52 -12.23
N ILE A 272 -3.91 -31.20 -13.53
CA ILE A 272 -4.79 -31.75 -14.56
C ILE A 272 -4.62 -33.27 -14.64
N GLU A 273 -3.41 -33.78 -14.53
CA GLU A 273 -3.15 -35.21 -14.59
C GLU A 273 -3.68 -35.94 -13.34
N GLY A 274 -3.47 -35.40 -12.13
CA GLY A 274 -4.05 -35.90 -10.90
C GLY A 274 -5.59 -35.85 -10.88
N ALA A 275 -6.18 -34.76 -11.36
CA ALA A 275 -7.64 -34.64 -11.51
C ALA A 275 -8.21 -35.68 -12.49
N ARG A 276 -7.49 -35.98 -13.58
CA ARG A 276 -7.87 -37.06 -14.51
C ARG A 276 -7.81 -38.42 -13.85
N GLN A 277 -6.78 -38.71 -13.06
CA GLN A 277 -6.67 -39.99 -12.34
C GLN A 277 -7.83 -40.16 -11.34
N LEU A 278 -8.15 -39.12 -10.57
CA LEU A 278 -9.29 -39.13 -9.65
C LEU A 278 -10.62 -39.31 -10.39
N TYR A 279 -10.83 -38.59 -11.50
CA TYR A 279 -12.03 -38.73 -12.31
C TYR A 279 -12.14 -40.15 -12.92
N ALA A 280 -11.03 -40.71 -13.40
CA ALA A 280 -10.98 -42.07 -13.95
C ALA A 280 -11.35 -43.14 -12.93
N ALA A 281 -10.92 -42.97 -11.67
CA ALA A 281 -11.28 -43.87 -10.59
C ALA A 281 -12.75 -43.72 -10.15
N ALA A 282 -13.32 -42.52 -10.29
CA ALA A 282 -14.69 -42.23 -9.83
C ALA A 282 -15.80 -42.61 -10.82
N VAL A 283 -15.50 -42.79 -12.12
CA VAL A 283 -16.51 -43.13 -13.13
C VAL A 283 -16.46 -44.61 -13.54
N LYS A 284 -17.64 -45.26 -13.62
CA LYS A 284 -17.77 -46.68 -14.01
C LYS A 284 -17.18 -47.00 -15.40
N ARG A 285 -17.02 -46.00 -16.28
CA ARG A 285 -16.47 -46.17 -17.63
C ARG A 285 -15.65 -44.95 -18.03
N HIS A 286 -14.35 -44.97 -17.71
CA HIS A 286 -13.42 -43.94 -18.15
C HIS A 286 -12.90 -44.27 -19.57
N LYS A 287 -13.32 -43.50 -20.58
CA LYS A 287 -12.65 -43.51 -21.88
C LYS A 287 -11.33 -42.77 -21.67
N GLY A 288 -10.21 -43.50 -21.61
CA GLY A 288 -8.85 -42.95 -21.44
C GLY A 288 -8.51 -41.77 -22.35
N ARG A 289 -7.26 -41.25 -22.25
CA ARG A 289 -6.73 -40.36 -23.30
C ARG A 289 -7.02 -41.02 -24.65
N GLN A 290 -7.78 -40.36 -25.52
CA GLN A 290 -7.92 -40.83 -26.90
C GLN A 290 -6.50 -40.98 -27.46
N ALA A 291 -6.09 -42.22 -27.73
CA ALA A 291 -4.73 -42.56 -28.15
C ALA A 291 -4.35 -41.83 -29.46
N LYS A 292 -5.36 -41.53 -30.27
CA LYS A 292 -5.23 -40.66 -31.43
C LYS A 292 -5.86 -39.31 -31.11
N PRO A 293 -5.16 -38.18 -31.37
CA PRO A 293 -5.82 -36.89 -31.36
C PRO A 293 -7.06 -36.98 -32.25
N ARG A 294 -8.17 -36.36 -31.83
CA ARG A 294 -9.36 -36.31 -32.68
C ARG A 294 -8.96 -35.85 -34.07
N PHE A 295 -9.56 -36.43 -35.10
CA PHE A 295 -9.29 -36.06 -36.49
C PHE A 295 -9.45 -34.54 -36.74
N ASP A 296 -10.31 -33.87 -35.97
CA ASP A 296 -10.54 -32.42 -36.00
C ASP A 296 -9.65 -31.61 -35.02
N LYS A 297 -8.64 -32.24 -34.41
CA LYS A 297 -7.71 -31.54 -33.52
C LYS A 297 -6.78 -30.68 -34.38
N GLY A 298 -7.01 -29.38 -34.35
CA GLY A 298 -6.26 -28.40 -35.15
C GLY A 298 -7.08 -27.81 -36.30
N THR A 299 -8.25 -28.38 -36.64
CA THR A 299 -9.17 -27.68 -37.54
C THR A 299 -9.86 -26.53 -36.81
N LYS A 300 -9.79 -25.34 -37.41
CA LYS A 300 -10.50 -24.16 -36.92
C LYS A 300 -11.99 -24.44 -36.95
N LYS A 301 -12.62 -24.61 -35.79
CA LYS A 301 -14.08 -24.71 -35.69
C LYS A 301 -14.73 -23.46 -36.29
N LYS A 302 -15.84 -23.62 -37.00
CA LYS A 302 -16.66 -22.48 -37.44
C LYS A 302 -17.03 -21.65 -36.21
N LYS A 303 -16.62 -20.39 -36.18
CA LYS A 303 -16.97 -19.46 -35.11
C LYS A 303 -18.49 -19.32 -35.08
N ASN A 304 -19.12 -19.48 -33.92
CA ASN A 304 -20.55 -19.24 -33.78
C ASN A 304 -20.78 -17.72 -33.83
N PRO A 305 -21.45 -17.18 -34.87
CA PRO A 305 -21.63 -15.74 -35.03
C PRO A 305 -22.45 -15.09 -33.91
N LYS A 306 -23.23 -15.90 -33.17
CA LYS A 306 -24.07 -15.48 -32.04
C LYS A 306 -23.40 -15.63 -30.67
N SER A 307 -22.15 -16.10 -30.62
CA SER A 307 -21.42 -16.22 -29.35
C SER A 307 -20.97 -14.86 -28.83
N GLU A 308 -20.98 -14.69 -27.50
CA GLU A 308 -20.45 -13.50 -26.81
C GLU A 308 -18.99 -13.21 -27.21
N HIS A 309 -18.16 -14.26 -27.32
CA HIS A 309 -16.78 -14.12 -27.78
C HIS A 309 -16.70 -13.45 -29.15
N THR A 310 -17.56 -13.85 -30.10
CA THR A 310 -17.57 -13.25 -31.44
C THR A 310 -18.11 -11.82 -31.42
N PHE A 311 -19.06 -11.52 -30.52
CA PHE A 311 -19.55 -10.16 -30.30
C PHE A 311 -18.42 -9.23 -29.79
N LEU A 312 -17.69 -9.64 -28.76
CA LEU A 312 -16.57 -8.87 -28.21
C LEU A 312 -15.42 -8.71 -29.21
N GLU A 313 -15.07 -9.75 -29.98
CA GLU A 313 -14.08 -9.63 -31.07
C GLU A 313 -14.50 -8.59 -32.12
N LYS A 314 -15.78 -8.60 -32.54
CA LYS A 314 -16.32 -7.63 -33.50
C LYS A 314 -16.29 -6.22 -32.93
N LYS A 315 -16.63 -6.05 -31.64
CA LYS A 315 -16.54 -4.77 -30.95
C LYS A 315 -15.12 -4.22 -30.98
N LYS A 316 -14.14 -4.99 -30.51
CA LYS A 316 -12.72 -4.59 -30.51
C LYS A 316 -12.25 -4.18 -31.91
N ALA A 317 -12.55 -5.00 -32.92
CA ALA A 317 -12.21 -4.67 -34.31
C ALA A 317 -12.89 -3.37 -34.80
N SER A 318 -14.13 -3.13 -34.40
CA SER A 318 -14.88 -1.91 -34.75
C SER A 318 -14.32 -0.66 -34.07
N VAL A 319 -13.95 -0.76 -32.79
CA VAL A 319 -13.32 0.32 -32.03
C VAL A 319 -11.97 0.69 -32.63
N GLN A 320 -11.12 -0.31 -32.90
CA GLN A 320 -9.79 -0.09 -33.49
C GLN A 320 -9.88 0.56 -34.88
N LYS A 321 -10.86 0.17 -35.70
CA LYS A 321 -11.15 0.85 -36.98
C LYS A 321 -11.59 2.31 -36.77
N ALA A 322 -12.38 2.59 -35.74
CA ALA A 322 -12.84 3.95 -35.45
C ALA A 322 -11.68 4.83 -34.97
N ILE A 323 -10.77 4.32 -34.13
CA ILE A 323 -9.54 5.01 -33.71
C ILE A 323 -8.67 5.35 -34.90
N GLN A 324 -8.40 4.38 -35.77
CA GLN A 324 -7.59 4.60 -36.99
C GLN A 324 -8.21 5.67 -37.88
N LYS A 325 -9.53 5.64 -38.08
CA LYS A 325 -10.24 6.66 -38.84
C LYS A 325 -10.12 8.04 -38.20
N SER A 326 -10.31 8.16 -36.89
CA SER A 326 -10.21 9.46 -36.19
C SER A 326 -8.81 10.07 -36.24
N VAL A 327 -7.76 9.24 -36.25
CA VAL A 327 -6.37 9.72 -36.41
C VAL A 327 -6.11 10.25 -37.82
N THR A 328 -6.72 9.64 -38.84
CA THR A 328 -6.57 10.07 -40.25
C THR A 328 -7.49 11.23 -40.67
N SER A 329 -8.63 11.42 -39.99
CA SER A 329 -9.59 12.47 -40.30
C SER A 329 -9.32 13.72 -39.46
N SER A 330 -8.28 14.47 -39.82
CA SER A 330 -7.98 15.79 -39.25
C SER A 330 -8.91 16.88 -39.81
N SER A 331 -10.23 16.77 -39.60
CA SER A 331 -11.21 17.78 -40.04
C SER A 331 -11.63 18.72 -38.90
N SER A 332 -11.47 20.02 -39.19
CA SER A 332 -11.82 21.32 -38.56
C SER A 332 -12.64 21.48 -37.26
N SER A 333 -13.30 20.49 -36.68
CA SER A 333 -14.01 20.64 -35.40
C SER A 333 -13.27 19.87 -34.30
N ARG A 334 -12.54 20.59 -33.44
CA ARG A 334 -11.89 20.01 -32.26
C ARG A 334 -12.97 19.34 -31.40
N PRO A 335 -12.93 18.01 -31.18
CA PRO A 335 -13.86 17.37 -30.25
C PRO A 335 -13.71 18.01 -28.87
N PRO A 336 -14.79 18.08 -28.06
CA PRO A 336 -14.71 18.67 -26.72
C PRO A 336 -13.61 17.98 -25.93
N SER A 337 -12.66 18.75 -25.41
CA SER A 337 -11.65 18.21 -24.50
C SER A 337 -12.36 17.73 -23.25
N ALA A 338 -11.88 16.65 -22.65
CA ALA A 338 -12.41 16.21 -21.35
C ALA A 338 -12.36 17.34 -20.31
N GLU A 339 -11.42 18.29 -20.44
CA GLU A 339 -11.27 19.45 -19.57
C GLU A 339 -12.41 20.48 -19.68
N ASP A 340 -13.05 20.56 -20.85
CA ASP A 340 -14.13 21.51 -21.16
C ASP A 340 -15.48 21.07 -20.55
N LEU A 341 -15.58 19.82 -20.11
CA LEU A 341 -16.83 19.22 -19.63
C LEU A 341 -17.18 19.71 -18.22
N GLN A 342 -18.38 20.29 -18.04
CA GLN A 342 -18.85 20.66 -16.71
C GLN A 342 -19.09 19.42 -15.84
N LEU A 343 -18.55 19.44 -14.62
CA LEU A 343 -18.74 18.38 -13.62
C LEU A 343 -19.79 18.80 -12.59
N SER A 344 -20.54 17.82 -12.08
CA SER A 344 -21.36 18.01 -10.89
C SER A 344 -20.50 18.32 -9.65
N ALA A 345 -21.11 18.81 -8.56
CA ALA A 345 -20.40 19.03 -7.30
C ALA A 345 -19.68 17.76 -6.78
N LYS A 346 -20.30 16.59 -6.97
CA LYS A 346 -19.67 15.29 -6.65
C LYS A 346 -18.49 15.00 -7.58
N GLY A 347 -18.64 15.23 -8.89
CA GLY A 347 -17.55 15.09 -9.86
C GLY A 347 -16.37 16.00 -9.55
N MET A 348 -16.61 17.25 -9.17
CA MET A 348 -15.55 18.19 -8.78
C MET A 348 -14.81 17.74 -7.51
N LYS A 349 -15.54 17.16 -6.54
CA LYS A 349 -14.92 16.58 -5.33
C LYS A 349 -14.01 15.41 -5.69
N GLU A 350 -14.46 14.53 -6.57
CA GLU A 350 -13.67 13.39 -7.06
C GLU A 350 -12.44 13.83 -7.84
N LEU A 351 -12.59 14.81 -8.74
CA LEU A 351 -11.46 15.39 -9.49
C LEU A 351 -10.39 15.97 -8.56
N LYS A 352 -10.81 16.69 -7.50
CA LYS A 352 -9.89 17.20 -6.47
C LYS A 352 -9.17 16.06 -5.73
N LEU A 353 -9.86 14.97 -5.43
CA LEU A 353 -9.27 13.79 -4.82
C LEU A 353 -8.20 13.16 -5.72
N GLN A 354 -8.49 12.98 -7.01
CA GLN A 354 -7.53 12.40 -7.96
C GLN A 354 -6.30 13.32 -8.16
N ASN A 355 -6.51 14.63 -8.25
CA ASN A 355 -5.41 15.60 -8.31
C ASN A 355 -4.54 15.57 -7.04
N LYS A 356 -5.16 15.42 -5.87
CA LYS A 356 -4.43 15.25 -4.60
C LYS A 356 -3.62 13.95 -4.61
N ARG A 357 -4.20 12.81 -5.02
CA ARG A 357 -3.48 11.53 -5.11
C ARG A 357 -2.27 11.62 -6.04
N ARG A 358 -2.45 12.26 -7.21
CA ARG A 358 -1.35 12.51 -8.15
C ARG A 358 -0.24 13.35 -7.51
N LEU A 359 -0.60 14.40 -6.78
CA LEU A 359 0.37 15.22 -6.04
C LEU A 359 1.09 14.40 -4.96
N ASP A 360 0.37 13.62 -4.16
CA ASP A 360 0.95 12.79 -3.11
C ASP A 360 1.99 11.82 -3.68
N ARG A 361 1.72 11.20 -4.84
CA ARG A 361 2.68 10.36 -5.56
C ARG A 361 3.86 11.14 -6.14
N ALA A 362 3.66 12.37 -6.59
CA ALA A 362 4.75 13.22 -7.02
C ALA A 362 5.68 13.57 -5.83
N VAL A 363 5.11 13.84 -4.65
CA VAL A 363 5.88 14.07 -3.42
C VAL A 363 6.69 12.83 -3.05
N GLU A 364 6.10 11.65 -3.11
CA GLU A 364 6.81 10.37 -2.89
C GLU A 364 7.93 10.15 -3.91
N ALA A 365 7.68 10.40 -5.19
CA ALA A 365 8.70 10.31 -6.24
C ALA A 365 9.85 11.31 -6.04
N ALA A 366 9.54 12.51 -5.54
CA ALA A 366 10.55 13.51 -5.19
C ALA A 366 11.37 13.10 -3.96
N GLU A 367 10.71 12.53 -2.94
CA GLU A 367 11.34 12.00 -1.73
C GLU A 367 12.30 10.85 -2.05
N ASN A 368 11.93 9.99 -3.00
CA ASN A 368 12.75 8.89 -3.51
C ASN A 368 13.81 9.32 -4.55
N GLY A 369 13.86 10.60 -4.94
CA GLY A 369 14.92 11.16 -5.78
C GLY A 369 14.84 10.88 -7.29
N TYR A 370 13.75 10.30 -7.79
CA TYR A 370 13.59 10.01 -9.23
C TYR A 370 12.60 10.93 -9.96
N LEU A 371 11.88 11.81 -9.26
CA LEU A 371 11.06 12.84 -9.90
C LEU A 371 11.93 13.87 -10.61
N LEU A 372 11.62 14.17 -11.88
CA LEU A 372 12.27 15.26 -12.59
C LEU A 372 11.51 16.57 -12.39
N THR A 373 12.23 17.69 -12.25
CA THR A 373 11.63 19.02 -12.08
C THR A 373 10.72 19.42 -13.25
N SER A 374 10.99 18.88 -14.45
CA SER A 374 10.18 19.06 -15.66
C SER A 374 8.77 18.46 -15.57
N ASP A 375 8.56 17.46 -14.71
CA ASP A 375 7.37 16.60 -14.78
C ASP A 375 6.21 17.12 -13.92
N ALA A 376 6.53 17.75 -12.79
CA ALA A 376 5.55 18.19 -11.79
C ALA A 376 5.87 19.57 -11.18
N GLY A 377 6.88 20.27 -11.71
CA GLY A 377 7.29 21.59 -11.23
C GLY A 377 7.89 21.56 -9.81
N GLN A 378 7.94 22.72 -9.16
CA GLN A 378 8.58 22.89 -7.84
C GLN A 378 7.70 22.46 -6.65
N HIS A 379 6.39 22.33 -6.86
CA HIS A 379 5.45 22.11 -5.75
C HIS A 379 5.75 20.82 -4.96
N PRO A 380 5.94 19.64 -5.59
CA PRO A 380 6.24 18.41 -4.85
C PRO A 380 7.53 18.50 -4.03
N PHE A 381 8.58 19.12 -4.58
CA PHE A 381 9.86 19.29 -3.88
C PHE A 381 9.72 20.19 -2.65
N SER A 382 8.91 21.25 -2.72
CA SER A 382 8.67 22.12 -1.56
C SER A 382 7.92 21.39 -0.43
N GLU A 383 7.00 20.48 -0.76
CA GLU A 383 6.32 19.62 0.23
C GLU A 383 7.28 18.62 0.88
N VAL A 384 8.22 18.03 0.14
CA VAL A 384 9.29 17.19 0.71
C VAL A 384 10.15 17.99 1.69
N LEU A 385 10.54 19.22 1.35
CA LEU A 385 11.31 20.09 2.24
C LEU A 385 10.54 20.43 3.53
N LYS A 386 9.24 20.72 3.44
CA LYS A 386 8.38 20.94 4.61
C LYS A 386 8.28 19.70 5.51
N LYS A 387 8.11 18.51 4.92
CA LYS A 387 8.10 17.24 5.66
C LYS A 387 9.42 17.02 6.39
N LYS A 388 10.55 17.21 5.71
CA LYS A 388 11.89 17.08 6.28
C LYS A 388 12.10 18.04 7.47
N ALA A 389 11.79 19.32 7.28
CA ALA A 389 11.86 20.31 8.35
C ALA A 389 10.99 19.97 9.56
N THR A 390 9.80 19.38 9.33
CA THR A 390 8.91 18.93 10.41
C THR A 390 9.48 17.74 11.17
N CYS A 391 10.09 16.77 10.47
CA CYS A 391 10.78 15.65 11.09
C CYS A 391 11.99 16.12 11.90
N ASP A 392 12.82 16.99 11.33
CA ASP A 392 13.99 17.57 12.01
C ASP A 392 13.58 18.35 13.27
N ALA A 393 12.49 19.12 13.20
CA ALA A 393 11.95 19.83 14.37
C ALA A 393 11.45 18.87 15.47
N LYS A 394 10.83 17.74 15.10
CA LYS A 394 10.40 16.70 16.06
C LYS A 394 11.61 16.00 16.69
N ASP A 395 12.62 15.68 15.91
CA ASP A 395 13.86 15.08 16.42
C ASP A 395 14.61 16.02 17.35
N ASN A 396 14.71 17.30 17.00
CA ASN A 396 15.30 18.32 17.87
C ASN A 396 14.53 18.44 19.20
N LYS A 397 13.20 18.44 19.17
CA LYS A 397 12.38 18.42 20.39
C LYS A 397 12.65 17.17 21.24
N ARG A 398 12.79 16.00 20.61
CA ARG A 398 13.13 14.75 21.30
C ARG A 398 14.50 14.85 21.98
N ILE A 399 15.51 15.36 21.28
CA ILE A 399 16.86 15.57 21.81
C ILE A 399 16.84 16.54 23.00
N GLN A 400 16.11 17.66 22.90
CA GLN A 400 15.97 18.62 24.01
C GLN A 400 15.27 18.02 25.23
N MET A 401 14.22 17.22 25.03
CA MET A 401 13.55 16.52 26.13
C MET A 401 14.48 15.51 26.83
N MET A 402 15.30 14.78 26.06
CA MET A 402 16.30 13.87 26.61
C MET A 402 17.35 14.62 27.44
N ALA A 403 17.87 15.74 26.93
CA ALA A 403 18.83 16.58 27.63
C ALA A 403 18.25 17.14 28.95
N LYS A 404 17.00 17.64 28.92
CA LYS A 404 16.32 18.13 30.12
C LYS A 404 16.13 17.04 31.16
N HIS A 405 15.75 15.83 30.76
CA HIS A 405 15.59 14.71 31.69
C HIS A 405 16.91 14.31 32.36
N LYS A 406 18.02 14.32 31.60
CA LYS A 406 19.37 14.08 32.14
C LYS A 406 19.75 15.09 33.22
N VAL A 407 19.48 16.38 32.99
CA VAL A 407 19.72 17.45 33.97
C VAL A 407 18.80 17.32 35.18
N GLU A 408 17.51 17.01 35.00
CA GLU A 408 16.58 16.77 36.12
C GLU A 408 17.04 15.61 37.02
N LEU A 409 17.58 14.53 36.45
CA LEU A 409 18.15 13.42 37.20
C LEU A 409 19.43 13.83 37.95
N GLN A 410 20.29 14.63 37.32
CA GLN A 410 21.51 15.14 37.96
C GLN A 410 21.21 16.05 39.14
N ASN A 411 20.21 16.93 39.03
CA ASN A 411 19.87 17.88 40.10
C ASN A 411 19.12 17.25 41.28
N LYS A 412 18.44 16.11 41.08
CA LYS A 412 17.65 15.45 42.14
C LYS A 412 18.47 14.51 43.02
N CYS A 413 19.69 14.18 42.62
CA CYS A 413 20.44 13.06 43.18
C CYS A 413 21.88 13.49 43.52
N PHE A 414 22.26 13.44 44.79
CA PHE A 414 23.65 13.65 45.21
C PHE A 414 24.53 12.48 44.77
N ALA A 415 25.77 12.73 44.37
CA ALA A 415 26.71 11.67 44.03
C ALA A 415 27.18 10.94 45.30
N GLN A 416 27.02 9.61 45.33
CA GLN A 416 27.46 8.76 46.43
C GLN A 416 28.36 7.63 45.90
N GLN A 417 29.42 7.32 46.63
CA GLN A 417 30.17 6.08 46.42
C GLN A 417 29.30 4.92 46.90
N TRP A 418 28.87 4.08 45.96
CA TRP A 418 27.93 3.01 46.25
C TRP A 418 28.12 1.83 45.31
N ASN A 419 28.02 0.61 45.86
CA ASN A 419 28.15 -0.62 45.10
C ASN A 419 26.82 -1.38 45.08
N PHE A 420 26.32 -1.70 43.89
CA PHE A 420 25.06 -2.44 43.73
C PHE A 420 25.08 -3.84 44.36
N LYS A 421 26.27 -4.42 44.57
CA LYS A 421 26.45 -5.69 45.29
C LYS A 421 25.87 -5.65 46.71
N SER A 422 25.78 -4.46 47.32
CA SER A 422 25.14 -4.26 48.64
C SER A 422 23.64 -4.59 48.65
N LEU A 423 22.97 -4.67 47.49
CA LEU A 423 21.56 -5.06 47.41
C LEU A 423 21.32 -6.56 47.72
N GLY A 424 22.37 -7.39 47.66
CA GLY A 424 22.27 -8.84 47.86
C GLY A 424 21.45 -9.56 46.78
N ALA A 425 20.90 -10.72 47.12
CA ALA A 425 20.17 -11.61 46.21
C ALA A 425 18.72 -11.16 45.95
N ARG A 426 18.54 -9.94 45.39
CA ARG A 426 17.22 -9.42 45.00
C ARG A 426 16.82 -9.87 43.60
N LYS A 427 15.51 -10.06 43.39
CA LYS A 427 14.94 -10.41 42.09
C LYS A 427 15.07 -9.22 41.14
N THR A 428 15.66 -9.45 39.97
CA THR A 428 16.04 -8.38 39.04
C THR A 428 15.56 -8.66 37.63
N TYR A 429 14.95 -7.65 37.02
CA TYR A 429 14.53 -7.67 35.63
C TYR A 429 15.41 -6.76 34.78
N CYS A 430 15.74 -7.24 33.58
CA CYS A 430 16.42 -6.47 32.56
C CYS A 430 15.85 -6.86 31.18
N GLU A 431 15.60 -5.86 30.33
CA GLU A 431 15.13 -6.08 28.95
C GLU A 431 16.23 -6.62 28.03
N GLU A 432 17.51 -6.35 28.32
CA GLU A 432 18.66 -6.74 27.49
C GLU A 432 19.25 -8.09 27.95
N ALA A 433 19.20 -9.10 27.07
CA ALA A 433 19.68 -10.45 27.40
C ALA A 433 21.18 -10.52 27.74
N GLY A 434 21.99 -9.61 27.19
CA GLY A 434 23.45 -9.56 27.39
C GLY A 434 23.89 -9.14 28.80
N LEU A 435 23.00 -8.59 29.63
CA LEU A 435 23.36 -8.08 30.95
C LEU A 435 23.34 -9.14 32.06
N ARG A 436 22.83 -10.35 31.77
CA ARG A 436 22.69 -11.43 32.77
C ARG A 436 24.00 -11.80 33.49
N PRO A 437 25.18 -11.87 32.85
CA PRO A 437 26.43 -12.23 33.54
C PRO A 437 26.87 -11.19 34.58
N LEU A 438 26.46 -9.93 34.43
CA LEU A 438 26.85 -8.81 35.29
C LEU A 438 25.95 -8.66 36.53
N LEU A 439 24.92 -9.50 36.68
CA LEU A 439 23.91 -9.31 37.71
C LEU A 439 24.35 -9.77 39.09
N LEU A 440 25.35 -10.66 39.26
CA LEU A 440 25.72 -11.19 40.57
C LEU A 440 26.09 -10.06 41.57
N PRO A 441 25.46 -10.01 42.77
CA PRO A 441 24.68 -11.05 43.45
C PRO A 441 23.16 -11.07 43.17
N LEU A 442 22.64 -10.20 42.30
CA LEU A 442 21.22 -10.13 41.94
C LEU A 442 20.73 -11.39 41.19
N VAL A 443 19.46 -11.74 41.39
CA VAL A 443 18.81 -12.94 40.82
C VAL A 443 17.94 -12.54 39.64
N TYR A 444 18.30 -12.95 38.42
CA TYR A 444 17.50 -12.65 37.23
C TYR A 444 16.10 -13.29 37.28
N VAL A 445 15.08 -12.52 36.91
CA VAL A 445 13.72 -13.03 36.65
C VAL A 445 13.28 -12.66 35.23
N SER A 446 12.63 -13.61 34.55
CA SER A 446 12.09 -13.40 33.20
C SER A 446 10.81 -12.57 33.21
N ASP A 447 10.03 -12.66 34.29
CA ASP A 447 8.81 -11.89 34.48
C ASP A 447 9.10 -10.60 35.25
N PRO A 448 8.93 -9.41 34.65
CA PRO A 448 9.20 -8.13 35.31
C PRO A 448 8.30 -7.88 36.53
N ARG A 449 7.18 -8.59 36.65
CA ARG A 449 6.24 -8.47 37.78
C ARG A 449 6.77 -9.09 39.07
N LEU A 450 7.80 -9.93 38.97
CA LEU A 450 8.43 -10.60 40.10
C LEU A 450 9.70 -9.89 40.56
N ALA A 451 10.09 -8.78 39.91
CA ALA A 451 11.33 -8.09 40.17
C ALA A 451 11.19 -6.99 41.23
N ASP A 452 12.20 -6.90 42.08
CA ASP A 452 12.40 -5.82 43.06
C ASP A 452 13.39 -4.77 42.53
N VAL A 453 14.22 -5.14 41.55
CA VAL A 453 15.22 -4.28 40.92
C VAL A 453 15.03 -4.32 39.40
N PHE A 454 15.06 -3.16 38.76
CA PHE A 454 14.86 -3.01 37.32
C PHE A 454 16.08 -2.33 36.71
N ILE A 455 16.68 -2.96 35.71
CA ILE A 455 17.86 -2.42 35.02
C ILE A 455 17.39 -1.67 33.77
N ALA A 456 17.70 -0.38 33.72
CA ALA A 456 17.49 0.47 32.55
C ALA A 456 18.63 0.23 31.55
N SER A 457 18.28 -0.37 30.41
CA SER A 457 19.20 -0.70 29.31
C SER A 457 19.76 0.53 28.59
N SER A 458 19.10 1.68 28.72
CA SER A 458 19.54 2.98 28.19
C SER A 458 19.54 4.05 29.28
N GLU A 459 20.13 5.22 29.01
CA GLU A 459 20.01 6.39 29.91
C GLU A 459 18.53 6.80 30.13
N VAL A 460 17.62 6.40 29.23
CA VAL A 460 16.18 6.61 29.35
C VAL A 460 15.52 5.33 29.86
N VAL A 461 14.93 5.42 31.05
CA VAL A 461 14.13 4.34 31.63
C VAL A 461 12.78 4.29 30.94
N SER A 462 12.33 3.10 30.54
CA SER A 462 11.00 2.95 29.94
C SER A 462 9.90 3.28 30.96
N GLU A 463 8.85 3.97 30.52
CA GLU A 463 7.69 4.34 31.33
C GLU A 463 7.01 3.13 32.01
N LYS A 464 7.10 1.94 31.38
CA LYS A 464 6.58 0.69 31.94
C LYS A 464 7.41 0.23 33.14
N ILE A 465 8.73 0.36 33.04
CA ILE A 465 9.65 0.04 34.14
C ILE A 465 9.40 0.97 35.32
N TYR A 466 9.24 2.28 35.08
CA TYR A 466 8.88 3.21 36.15
C TYR A 466 7.57 2.82 36.84
N LEU A 467 6.52 2.51 36.06
CA LEU A 467 5.23 2.12 36.63
C LEU A 467 5.34 0.86 37.49
N LEU A 468 6.09 -0.16 37.04
CA LEU A 468 6.32 -1.39 37.80
C LEU A 468 7.16 -1.14 39.06
N ALA A 469 8.26 -0.41 38.93
CA ALA A 469 9.14 -0.08 40.05
C ALA A 469 8.39 0.71 41.12
N VAL A 470 7.58 1.70 40.73
CA VAL A 470 6.76 2.46 41.67
C VAL A 470 5.71 1.57 42.35
N ALA A 471 4.96 0.77 41.57
CA ALA A 471 3.91 -0.10 42.10
C ALA A 471 4.43 -1.17 43.08
N CYS A 472 5.64 -1.69 42.83
CA CYS A 472 6.27 -2.71 43.67
C CYS A 472 7.07 -2.11 44.84
N GLY A 473 7.35 -0.79 44.84
CA GLY A 473 8.34 -0.18 45.73
C GLY A 473 9.77 -0.65 45.44
N GLY A 474 10.04 -0.96 44.18
CA GLY A 474 11.32 -1.45 43.70
C GLY A 474 12.36 -0.35 43.48
N CYS A 475 13.51 -0.77 42.97
CA CYS A 475 14.64 0.08 42.64
C CYS A 475 14.90 0.05 41.13
N VAL A 476 15.19 1.20 40.52
CA VAL A 476 15.67 1.28 39.13
C VAL A 476 17.15 1.63 39.14
N LEU A 477 17.96 0.88 38.39
CA LEU A 477 19.39 1.11 38.23
C LEU A 477 19.71 1.35 36.76
N SER A 478 20.64 2.26 36.47
CA SER A 478 21.18 2.36 35.11
C SER A 478 22.17 1.23 34.83
N LYS A 479 22.22 0.76 33.58
CA LYS A 479 23.23 -0.19 33.08
C LYS A 479 24.67 0.21 33.45
N ALA A 480 24.97 1.51 33.41
CA ALA A 480 26.28 2.05 33.74
C ALA A 480 26.76 1.65 35.16
N VAL A 481 25.84 1.56 36.14
CA VAL A 481 26.19 1.13 37.51
C VAL A 481 26.70 -0.31 37.55
N LEU A 482 26.13 -1.20 36.72
CA LEU A 482 26.57 -2.60 36.63
C LEU A 482 27.95 -2.73 35.98
N GLU A 483 28.33 -1.76 35.15
CA GLU A 483 29.60 -1.70 34.43
C GLU A 483 30.67 -0.91 35.20
N GLY A 484 30.39 -0.49 36.44
CA GLY A 484 31.33 0.31 37.25
C GLY A 484 31.48 1.76 36.78
N ARG A 485 30.57 2.25 35.93
CA ARG A 485 30.56 3.63 35.44
C ARG A 485 29.58 4.50 36.23
N GLN A 486 29.72 5.81 36.10
CA GLN A 486 28.79 6.75 36.73
C GLN A 486 27.36 6.49 36.25
N GLY A 487 26.42 6.39 37.18
CA GLY A 487 25.04 6.02 36.89
C GLY A 487 24.05 6.56 37.90
N PHE A 488 22.84 6.00 37.93
CA PHE A 488 21.81 6.39 38.88
C PHE A 488 21.17 5.18 39.55
N LYS A 489 20.72 5.41 40.77
CA LYS A 489 19.85 4.53 41.54
C LYS A 489 18.61 5.31 41.95
N LEU A 490 17.44 4.84 41.57
CA LEU A 490 16.15 5.44 41.96
C LEU A 490 15.38 4.43 42.80
N GLN A 491 15.07 4.79 44.05
CA GLN A 491 14.33 3.93 44.96
C GLN A 491 12.91 4.45 45.14
N TYR A 492 11.92 3.56 45.02
CA TYR A 492 10.52 3.91 45.25
C TYR A 492 9.99 3.29 46.54
N GLN A 493 9.02 3.97 47.17
CA GLN A 493 8.38 3.51 48.39
C GLN A 493 6.99 2.97 48.08
N LYS A 494 6.77 1.67 48.33
CA LYS A 494 5.46 1.04 48.18
C LYS A 494 4.39 1.72 49.05
N ALA A 495 4.77 2.15 50.26
CA ALA A 495 3.88 2.88 51.16
C ALA A 495 3.39 4.21 50.57
N ALA A 496 4.25 4.95 49.85
CA ALA A 496 3.86 6.18 49.18
C ALA A 496 2.88 5.92 48.03
N PHE A 497 3.09 4.84 47.26
CA PHE A 497 2.15 4.42 46.22
C PHE A 497 0.79 4.01 46.79
N ASN A 498 0.77 3.31 47.93
CA ASN A 498 -0.46 2.95 48.63
C ASN A 498 -1.23 4.20 49.12
N ARG A 499 -0.52 5.24 49.60
CA ARG A 499 -1.14 6.52 49.97
C ARG A 499 -1.75 7.24 48.76
N LEU A 500 -1.10 7.21 47.59
CA LEU A 500 -1.68 7.77 46.37
C LEU A 500 -2.97 7.04 45.97
N ARG A 501 -3.00 5.72 46.12
CA ARG A 501 -4.23 4.93 45.90
C ARG A 501 -5.35 5.34 46.86
N GLU A 502 -5.04 5.62 48.12
CA GLU A 502 -6.05 6.06 49.08
C GLU A 502 -6.60 7.44 48.74
N PHE A 503 -5.75 8.32 48.21
CA PHE A 503 -6.15 9.63 47.73
C PHE A 503 -7.01 9.53 46.46
N HIS A 504 -6.61 8.67 45.51
CA HIS A 504 -7.26 8.53 44.21
C HIS A 504 -8.27 7.38 44.13
N VAL A 505 -9.54 7.69 43.82
CA VAL A 505 -10.62 6.68 43.74
C VAL A 505 -10.36 5.62 42.67
N GLY A 506 -9.67 5.99 41.58
CA GLY A 506 -9.32 5.08 40.51
C GLY A 506 -8.84 5.78 39.25
N ILE A 507 -8.58 4.97 38.22
CA ILE A 507 -8.07 5.42 36.92
C ILE A 507 -9.08 5.10 35.82
N HIS A 508 -9.37 6.10 35.00
CA HIS A 508 -10.04 5.96 33.72
C HIS A 508 -9.02 6.12 32.58
N CYS A 509 -9.17 5.34 31.51
CA CYS A 509 -8.36 5.49 30.30
C CYS A 509 -9.30 5.66 29.12
N SER A 510 -9.15 6.75 28.36
CA SER A 510 -9.97 6.98 27.16
C SER A 510 -9.77 5.87 26.12
N ALA A 511 -10.71 5.75 25.18
CA ALA A 511 -10.59 4.78 24.09
C ALA A 511 -9.33 5.04 23.23
N ALA A 512 -9.05 6.31 22.92
CA ALA A 512 -7.88 6.70 22.15
C ALA A 512 -6.56 6.36 22.86
N PHE A 513 -6.49 6.57 24.18
CA PHE A 513 -5.33 6.19 24.98
C PHE A 513 -5.09 4.67 24.96
N GLN A 514 -6.16 3.88 25.14
CA GLN A 514 -6.09 2.42 25.14
C GLN A 514 -5.58 1.89 23.80
N ALA A 515 -6.05 2.45 22.68
CA ALA A 515 -5.63 2.07 21.34
C ALA A 515 -4.17 2.46 21.06
N LYS A 516 -3.74 3.67 21.44
CA LYS A 516 -2.39 4.18 21.17
C LYS A 516 -1.31 3.52 22.04
N HIS A 517 -1.66 3.01 23.23
CA HIS A 517 -0.69 2.54 24.22
C HIS A 517 -0.94 1.11 24.74
N THR A 518 -1.25 0.17 23.84
CA THR A 518 -1.59 -1.23 24.16
C THR A 518 -0.58 -1.92 25.10
N ALA A 519 0.72 -1.76 24.87
CA ALA A 519 1.74 -2.39 25.70
C ALA A 519 1.85 -1.78 27.11
N PHE A 520 1.57 -0.49 27.26
CA PHE A 520 1.49 0.16 28.57
C PHE A 520 0.23 -0.27 29.31
N MET A 521 -0.90 -0.42 28.60
CA MET A 521 -2.16 -0.88 29.17
C MET A 521 -2.07 -2.28 29.78
N LYS A 522 -1.26 -3.19 29.22
CA LYS A 522 -1.02 -4.52 29.83
C LYS A 522 -0.42 -4.41 31.23
N VAL A 523 0.59 -3.54 31.38
CA VAL A 523 1.26 -3.30 32.67
C VAL A 523 0.34 -2.55 33.63
N LEU A 524 -0.32 -1.49 33.15
CA LEU A 524 -1.25 -0.71 33.96
C LEU A 524 -2.41 -1.57 34.47
N SER A 525 -2.97 -2.44 33.63
CA SER A 525 -4.06 -3.34 34.03
C SER A 525 -3.61 -4.29 35.14
N TRP A 526 -2.40 -4.85 35.03
CA TRP A 526 -1.84 -5.67 36.09
C TRP A 526 -1.65 -4.87 37.38
N VAL A 527 -1.04 -3.67 37.32
CA VAL A 527 -0.85 -2.81 38.50
C VAL A 527 -2.19 -2.51 39.16
N VAL A 528 -3.20 -2.13 38.38
CA VAL A 528 -4.55 -1.81 38.88
C VAL A 528 -5.16 -3.01 39.59
N GLN A 529 -5.04 -4.21 39.00
CA GLN A 529 -5.54 -5.46 39.58
C GLN A 529 -4.81 -5.86 40.87
N THR A 530 -3.47 -5.76 40.91
CA THR A 530 -2.68 -6.27 42.04
C THR A 530 -2.58 -5.30 43.21
N THR A 531 -2.66 -4.00 42.94
CA THR A 531 -2.51 -2.97 43.98
C THR A 531 -3.86 -2.44 44.49
N GLY A 532 -4.97 -2.87 43.88
CA GLY A 532 -6.32 -2.55 44.30
C GLY A 532 -6.82 -1.17 43.85
N TRP A 533 -6.17 -0.54 42.86
CA TRP A 533 -6.74 0.63 42.21
C TRP A 533 -8.01 0.24 41.45
N ARG A 534 -9.00 1.13 41.37
CA ARG A 534 -10.23 0.84 40.62
C ARG A 534 -10.09 1.30 39.17
N ARG A 535 -10.57 0.48 38.23
CA ARG A 535 -10.80 0.91 36.86
C ARG A 535 -12.16 1.63 36.80
N LEU A 536 -12.14 2.90 36.42
CA LEU A 536 -13.34 3.74 36.39
C LEU A 536 -13.93 3.83 34.97
N LYS A 537 -15.26 3.85 34.90
CA LYS A 537 -16.01 4.31 33.73
C LYS A 537 -16.20 5.84 33.82
N VAL A 538 -16.51 6.48 32.70
CA VAL A 538 -16.65 7.94 32.61
C VAL A 538 -17.71 8.48 33.58
N GLU A 539 -18.78 7.71 33.82
CA GLU A 539 -19.90 8.12 34.68
C GLU A 539 -19.57 8.04 36.17
N ARG A 540 -18.48 7.34 36.53
CA ARG A 540 -18.01 7.18 37.91
C ARG A 540 -16.77 8.04 38.23
N LEU A 541 -16.47 9.01 37.36
CA LEU A 541 -15.38 9.95 37.58
C LEU A 541 -15.75 10.95 38.67
N ASP A 542 -14.82 11.11 39.61
CA ASP A 542 -14.85 12.08 40.69
C ASP A 542 -13.84 13.20 40.41
N LYS A 543 -14.32 14.45 40.39
CA LYS A 543 -13.53 15.65 40.08
C LYS A 543 -12.44 15.94 41.12
N ASN A 544 -12.52 15.37 42.32
CA ASN A 544 -11.58 15.60 43.40
C ASN A 544 -10.60 14.44 43.59
N ARG A 545 -10.91 13.26 43.04
CA ARG A 545 -10.13 12.04 43.34
C ARG A 545 -9.80 11.15 42.15
N SER A 546 -10.41 11.32 40.98
CA SER A 546 -10.17 10.41 39.83
C SER A 546 -9.05 10.89 38.91
N ILE A 547 -8.30 9.93 38.35
CA ILE A 547 -7.29 10.22 37.31
C ILE A 547 -7.82 9.73 35.96
N SER A 548 -7.77 10.58 34.93
CA SER A 548 -8.04 10.22 33.54
C SER A 548 -6.76 10.22 32.71
N LEU A 549 -6.54 9.15 31.95
CA LEU A 549 -5.43 9.04 31.00
C LEU A 549 -5.92 9.24 29.57
N VAL A 550 -5.29 10.18 28.86
CA VAL A 550 -5.68 10.62 27.51
C VAL A 550 -4.49 10.61 26.55
N ALA A 551 -4.76 10.37 25.27
CA ALA A 551 -3.75 10.51 24.21
C ALA A 551 -3.41 11.99 23.94
N GLU A 552 -2.33 12.26 23.19
CA GLU A 552 -1.94 13.63 22.83
C GLU A 552 -3.03 14.39 22.06
N ASP A 553 -3.69 13.70 21.12
CA ASP A 553 -4.71 14.27 20.24
C ASP A 553 -6.11 13.75 20.60
N ASP A 554 -6.36 13.53 21.89
CA ASP A 554 -7.59 12.89 22.35
C ASP A 554 -8.79 13.84 22.27
N PRO A 555 -9.83 13.50 21.49
CA PRO A 555 -11.02 14.36 21.36
C PRO A 555 -11.77 14.51 22.69
N GLU A 556 -11.61 13.56 23.62
CA GLU A 556 -12.31 13.58 24.92
C GLU A 556 -11.54 14.36 25.99
N ALA A 557 -10.30 14.81 25.73
CA ALA A 557 -9.42 15.41 26.74
C ALA A 557 -10.09 16.56 27.51
N LYS A 558 -10.71 17.51 26.80
CA LYS A 558 -11.39 18.67 27.43
C LYS A 558 -12.60 18.26 28.28
N SER A 559 -13.30 17.19 27.89
CA SER A 559 -14.45 16.68 28.63
C SER A 559 -14.02 15.98 29.91
N LEU A 560 -13.00 15.11 29.82
CA LEU A 560 -12.44 14.37 30.94
C LEU A 560 -11.76 15.29 31.96
N GLN A 561 -11.12 16.38 31.50
CA GLN A 561 -10.53 17.40 32.37
C GLN A 561 -11.57 18.08 33.27
N LYS A 562 -12.82 18.22 32.84
CA LYS A 562 -13.89 18.80 33.66
C LYS A 562 -14.42 17.83 34.72
N LYS A 563 -14.26 16.51 34.50
CA LYS A 563 -14.88 15.43 35.28
C LYS A 563 -13.92 14.72 36.23
N SER A 564 -12.61 14.89 36.05
CA SER A 564 -11.59 14.19 36.84
C SER A 564 -10.64 15.18 37.51
N PHE A 565 -10.01 14.73 38.59
CA PHE A 565 -9.06 15.53 39.36
C PHE A 565 -7.78 15.80 38.57
N LEU A 566 -7.24 14.77 37.92
CA LEU A 566 -6.10 14.89 37.03
C LEU A 566 -6.45 14.28 35.68
N THR A 567 -6.15 15.01 34.61
CA THR A 567 -6.16 14.48 33.24
C THR A 567 -4.74 14.55 32.71
N LEU A 568 -4.14 13.38 32.49
CA LEU A 568 -2.71 13.25 32.20
C LEU A 568 -2.50 12.42 30.93
N GLN A 569 -1.45 12.77 30.18
CA GLN A 569 -0.89 11.88 29.18
C GLN A 569 -0.01 10.81 29.85
N LYS A 570 0.39 9.80 29.09
CA LYS A 570 1.20 8.66 29.58
C LYS A 570 2.44 9.11 30.37
N SER A 571 3.23 10.01 29.81
CA SER A 571 4.45 10.54 30.43
C SER A 571 4.14 11.38 31.68
N GLY A 572 3.09 12.19 31.64
CA GLY A 572 2.62 12.98 32.78
C GLY A 572 2.17 12.12 33.96
N PHE A 573 1.48 11.00 33.70
CA PHE A 573 1.06 10.06 34.74
C PHE A 573 2.25 9.36 35.38
N VAL A 574 3.20 8.87 34.58
CA VAL A 574 4.42 8.24 35.11
C VAL A 574 5.21 9.24 35.94
N LYS A 575 5.40 10.47 35.46
CA LYS A 575 6.07 11.54 36.22
C LYS A 575 5.37 11.82 37.54
N HIS A 576 4.03 11.93 37.54
CA HIS A 576 3.25 12.13 38.75
C HIS A 576 3.50 11.03 39.79
N LEU A 577 3.50 9.76 39.35
CA LEU A 577 3.77 8.62 40.23
C LEU A 577 5.21 8.64 40.74
N THR A 578 6.20 8.83 39.88
CA THR A 578 7.61 8.83 40.28
C THR A 578 7.90 9.96 41.27
N ASP A 579 7.44 11.18 41.00
CA ASP A 579 7.70 12.34 41.87
C ASP A 579 7.08 12.19 43.28
N LYS A 580 5.95 11.48 43.38
CA LYS A 580 5.23 11.27 44.65
C LYS A 580 5.68 10.03 45.42
N CYS A 581 6.24 9.03 44.74
CA CYS A 581 6.62 7.75 45.35
C CYS A 581 8.12 7.57 45.54
N GLU A 582 8.95 8.47 45.03
CA GLU A 582 10.40 8.41 45.15
C GLU A 582 10.88 8.60 46.61
N ALA A 583 11.73 7.69 47.08
CA ALA A 583 12.50 7.82 48.31
C ALA A 583 13.72 8.71 48.04
N LYS A 584 13.56 10.03 48.12
CA LYS A 584 14.64 10.99 47.78
C LYS A 584 15.93 10.76 48.58
N ASP A 585 15.84 10.26 49.79
CA ASP A 585 16.97 9.90 50.66
C ASP A 585 17.73 8.65 50.18
N LYS A 586 17.09 7.81 49.35
CA LYS A 586 17.63 6.53 48.85
C LYS A 586 17.83 6.53 47.34
N SER A 587 17.45 7.61 46.66
CA SER A 587 17.72 7.89 45.26
C SER A 587 18.95 8.78 45.14
N PHE A 588 19.95 8.36 44.37
CA PHE A 588 21.20 9.09 44.23
C PHE A 588 21.95 8.72 42.94
N LEU A 589 22.92 9.56 42.58
CA LEU A 589 23.84 9.26 41.50
C LEU A 589 24.94 8.38 42.07
N VAL A 590 25.29 7.33 41.34
CA VAL A 590 26.40 6.45 41.73
C VAL A 590 27.68 7.04 41.14
N ALA A 591 28.59 7.48 42.00
CA ALA A 591 29.92 7.90 41.61
C ALA A 591 30.76 6.67 41.23
N VAL A 592 31.73 6.86 40.32
CA VAL A 592 32.72 5.82 40.03
C VAL A 592 33.53 5.58 41.31
N LEU A 593 33.66 4.32 41.70
CA LEU A 593 34.49 3.89 42.83
C LEU A 593 35.97 3.98 42.48
#